data_AF-A0A934YMR4-F1
#
_entry.id   AF-A0A934YMR4-F1
#
_cell.length_a   1.000
_cell.length_b   1.000
_cell.length_c   1.000
_cell.angle_alpha   90.00
_cell.angle_beta   90.00
_cell.angle_gamma   90.00
#
_symmetry.space_group_name_H-M   'P 1'
#
loop_
_entity.id
_entity.type
_entity.pdbx_description
1 polymer ?
#
loop_
_entity_poly.entity_id
_entity_poly.type
_entity_poly.pdbx_seq_one_letter_code
_entity_poly.pdbx_strand_id
1 'polypeptide(L)'
;MASPKLRHAAVLTLVALSLTVLTAGCKKAKPGGACKKKGDIQCVDKTTGVICVNDVWETLSCEGPIGCMTVAGSGSCTHTKYAVGEPCLNEGEPQCSGDRKSMIKCENAHWKLLNKCGGALGCVANVNGAKCDLGAASAGDACTKENEGNASCTPDKKNLLVCKGGKMTLAQTCKGMHGCRQMGTKLDCMQTIADLGDPCEGNDGGYACTTDKRSRLVCKGGKMVKDRDCKCSVMIDKVNCN
;
A
#
# COMPACT_ATOMS: atom_id res chain seq x y z
N MET A 1 -101.81 26.39 11.49
CA MET A 1 -100.82 25.31 11.26
C MET A 1 -99.44 25.85 11.60
N ALA A 2 -98.58 25.00 12.15
CA ALA A 2 -97.42 25.28 13.00
C ALA A 2 -96.32 26.26 12.49
N SER A 3 -95.90 27.15 13.40
CA SER A 3 -94.54 27.63 13.78
C SER A 3 -93.32 26.70 13.46
N PRO A 4 -92.03 27.10 13.70
CA PRO A 4 -91.25 28.30 13.31
C PRO A 4 -89.76 27.95 12.94
N LYS A 5 -88.85 28.96 12.95
CA LYS A 5 -87.34 28.90 13.01
C LYS A 5 -86.62 28.83 11.63
N LEU A 6 -85.41 29.35 11.39
CA LEU A 6 -84.24 29.57 12.26
C LEU A 6 -83.15 30.41 11.53
N ARG A 7 -82.61 31.42 12.23
CA ARG A 7 -81.19 31.89 12.34
C ARG A 7 -80.36 32.40 11.14
N HIS A 8 -79.75 33.55 11.43
CA HIS A 8 -78.61 34.22 10.81
C HIS A 8 -77.34 33.35 10.78
N ALA A 9 -76.50 33.53 9.76
CA ALA A 9 -75.05 33.31 9.87
C ALA A 9 -74.30 34.26 8.92
N ALA A 10 -73.48 35.12 9.52
CA ALA A 10 -72.55 36.02 8.85
C ALA A 10 -71.36 35.23 8.30
N VAL A 11 -70.93 35.56 7.08
CA VAL A 11 -69.73 34.98 6.44
C VAL A 11 -68.56 35.91 6.75
N LEU A 12 -67.66 35.47 7.64
CA LEU A 12 -66.35 36.10 7.87
C LEU A 12 -65.29 35.23 7.19
N THR A 13 -64.76 35.67 6.06
CA THR A 13 -63.61 35.07 5.37
C THR A 13 -62.30 35.47 6.06
N LEU A 14 -61.68 34.52 6.76
CA LEU A 14 -60.31 34.61 7.27
C LEU A 14 -59.33 34.18 6.18
N VAL A 15 -58.53 35.13 5.67
CA VAL A 15 -57.37 34.86 4.81
C VAL A 15 -56.21 34.41 5.71
N ALA A 16 -55.90 33.11 5.70
CA ALA A 16 -54.72 32.58 6.36
C ALA A 16 -53.48 32.82 5.50
N LEU A 17 -52.66 33.82 5.86
CA LEU A 17 -51.28 33.95 5.39
C LEU A 17 -50.47 32.78 5.97
N SER A 18 -50.23 31.76 5.15
CA SER A 18 -49.32 30.66 5.47
C SER A 18 -47.89 31.13 5.24
N LEU A 19 -47.24 31.59 6.30
CA LEU A 19 -45.81 31.88 6.33
C LEU A 19 -45.04 30.55 6.38
N THR A 20 -44.68 30.01 5.23
CA THR A 20 -43.79 28.86 5.11
C THR A 20 -42.38 29.26 5.53
N VAL A 21 -42.04 28.97 6.79
CA VAL A 21 -40.68 29.04 7.31
C VAL A 21 -39.86 27.95 6.63
N LEU A 22 -39.12 28.31 5.58
CA LEU A 22 -37.99 27.53 5.05
C LEU A 22 -36.92 27.46 6.14
N THR A 23 -36.97 26.42 6.96
CA THR A 23 -35.83 26.03 7.79
C THR A 23 -34.72 25.55 6.87
N ALA A 24 -33.86 26.47 6.43
CA ALA A 24 -32.53 26.17 5.93
C ALA A 24 -31.67 25.64 7.10
N GLY A 25 -32.04 24.49 7.66
CA GLY A 25 -31.17 23.74 8.53
C GLY A 25 -29.97 23.33 7.70
N CYS A 26 -28.79 23.84 8.03
CA CYS A 26 -27.53 23.49 7.39
C CYS A 26 -27.41 21.96 7.32
N LYS A 27 -27.74 21.36 6.17
CA LYS A 27 -27.57 19.94 5.94
C LYS A 27 -26.08 19.66 6.01
N LYS A 28 -25.66 18.97 7.07
CA LYS A 28 -24.28 18.48 7.19
C LYS A 28 -23.95 17.68 5.92
N ALA A 29 -22.80 17.98 5.32
CA ALA A 29 -22.34 17.27 4.15
C ALA A 29 -22.27 15.77 4.45
N LYS A 30 -22.67 14.95 3.48
CA LYS A 30 -22.73 13.50 3.61
C LYS A 30 -22.21 12.84 2.34
N PRO A 31 -21.59 11.64 2.43
CA PRO A 31 -21.17 10.90 1.25
C PRO A 31 -22.32 10.71 0.24
N GLY A 32 -22.02 10.84 -1.05
CA GLY A 32 -22.97 10.76 -2.17
C GLY A 32 -23.87 12.00 -2.35
N GLY A 33 -23.79 13.00 -1.47
CA GLY A 33 -24.52 14.26 -1.64
C GLY A 33 -23.89 15.15 -2.72
N ALA A 34 -24.67 16.01 -3.35
CA ALA A 34 -24.15 17.00 -4.29
C ALA A 34 -23.31 18.07 -3.57
N CYS A 35 -22.23 18.50 -4.21
CA CYS A 35 -21.35 19.57 -3.77
C CYS A 35 -21.03 20.49 -4.96
N LYS A 36 -20.57 21.72 -4.69
CA LYS A 36 -20.34 22.72 -5.76
C LYS A 36 -18.90 23.21 -5.85
N LYS A 37 -18.13 23.06 -4.79
CA LYS A 37 -16.79 23.62 -4.69
C LYS A 37 -15.80 22.46 -4.67
N LYS A 38 -15.19 22.15 -5.82
CA LYS A 38 -14.17 21.11 -5.95
C LYS A 38 -13.08 21.30 -4.88
N GLY A 39 -12.74 20.22 -4.19
CA GLY A 39 -11.73 20.22 -3.13
C GLY A 39 -12.16 20.83 -1.80
N ASP A 40 -13.41 21.29 -1.69
CA ASP A 40 -13.97 21.62 -0.37
C ASP A 40 -14.02 20.36 0.47
N ILE A 41 -13.73 20.50 1.77
CA ILE A 41 -13.75 19.41 2.73
C ILE A 41 -14.75 19.79 3.82
N GLN A 42 -15.52 18.82 4.30
CA GLN A 42 -16.42 18.97 5.44
C GLN A 42 -16.18 17.81 6.41
N CYS A 43 -16.04 18.11 7.69
CA CYS A 43 -15.87 17.06 8.69
C CYS A 43 -17.21 16.41 9.03
N VAL A 44 -17.25 15.08 8.92
CA VAL A 44 -18.38 14.25 9.36
C VAL A 44 -18.21 13.92 10.84
N ASP A 45 -17.01 13.46 11.21
CA ASP A 45 -16.57 13.18 12.58
C ASP A 45 -15.07 13.46 12.74
N LYS A 46 -14.48 13.08 13.88
CA LYS A 46 -13.06 13.35 14.18
C LYS A 46 -12.08 12.63 13.24
N THR A 47 -12.46 11.51 12.65
CA THR A 47 -11.60 10.67 11.79
C THR A 47 -12.09 10.61 10.34
N THR A 48 -13.24 11.20 10.05
CA THR A 48 -13.89 11.12 8.74
C THR A 48 -14.26 12.51 8.25
N GLY A 49 -13.75 12.86 7.08
CA GLY A 49 -14.21 13.99 6.28
C GLY A 49 -14.98 13.51 5.05
N VAL A 50 -15.61 14.45 4.37
CA VAL A 50 -16.00 14.31 2.97
C VAL A 50 -15.31 15.37 2.15
N ILE A 51 -14.90 15.01 0.94
CA ILE A 51 -14.24 15.89 -0.02
C ILE A 51 -15.11 16.00 -1.27
N CYS A 52 -15.22 17.21 -1.81
CA CYS A 52 -16.00 17.46 -3.02
C CYS A 52 -15.18 17.12 -4.27
N VAL A 53 -15.52 16.01 -4.92
CA VAL A 53 -14.90 15.56 -6.18
C VAL A 53 -16.00 15.23 -7.19
N ASN A 54 -15.83 15.67 -8.44
CA ASN A 54 -16.84 15.48 -9.50
C ASN A 54 -18.28 15.88 -9.08
N ASP A 55 -18.41 17.01 -8.38
CA ASP A 55 -19.67 17.56 -7.84
C ASP A 55 -20.41 16.65 -6.85
N VAL A 56 -19.72 15.65 -6.30
CA VAL A 56 -20.23 14.72 -5.28
C VAL A 56 -19.32 14.72 -4.05
N TRP A 57 -19.92 14.68 -2.87
CA TRP A 57 -19.23 14.45 -1.61
C TRP A 57 -18.78 13.00 -1.53
N GLU A 58 -17.48 12.76 -1.49
CA GLU A 58 -16.90 11.42 -1.31
C GLU A 58 -16.18 11.33 0.04
N THR A 59 -16.19 10.14 0.64
CA THR A 59 -15.59 9.92 1.96
C THR A 59 -14.07 10.03 1.89
N LEU A 60 -13.48 10.70 2.88
CA LEU A 60 -12.05 10.83 3.07
C LEU A 60 -11.71 10.47 4.52
N SER A 61 -10.74 9.59 4.72
CA SER A 61 -10.19 9.32 6.05
C SER A 61 -9.25 10.44 6.48
N CYS A 62 -9.40 10.91 7.71
CA CYS A 62 -8.53 11.93 8.30
C CYS A 62 -7.62 11.30 9.35
N GLU A 63 -6.35 11.63 9.24
CA GLU A 63 -5.27 11.00 9.99
C GLU A 63 -4.60 11.99 10.96
N GLY A 64 -3.76 11.42 11.83
CA GLY A 64 -2.99 12.19 12.79
C GLY A 64 -3.79 12.58 14.04
N PRO A 65 -3.13 13.21 15.02
CA PRO A 65 -3.72 13.51 16.34
C PRO A 65 -4.84 14.55 16.28
N ILE A 66 -4.82 15.42 15.27
CA ILE A 66 -5.83 16.46 15.05
C ILE A 66 -7.08 15.89 14.38
N GLY A 67 -6.91 14.91 13.48
CA GLY A 67 -8.01 14.33 12.72
C GLY A 67 -8.65 15.34 11.75
N CYS A 68 -9.96 15.24 11.55
CA CYS A 68 -10.73 16.25 10.83
C CYS A 68 -11.13 17.37 11.79
N MET A 69 -10.87 18.62 11.41
CA MET A 69 -11.31 19.80 12.14
C MET A 69 -11.95 20.85 11.22
N THR A 70 -12.92 21.60 11.72
CA THR A 70 -13.52 22.71 10.96
C THR A 70 -12.83 24.02 11.33
N VAL A 71 -12.26 24.70 10.34
CA VAL A 71 -11.63 26.02 10.49
C VAL A 71 -12.35 27.00 9.56
N ALA A 72 -12.89 28.09 10.13
CA ALA A 72 -13.62 29.12 9.38
C ALA A 72 -14.73 28.57 8.45
N GLY A 73 -15.41 27.50 8.87
CA GLY A 73 -16.51 26.88 8.12
C GLY A 73 -16.08 25.86 7.05
N SER A 74 -14.78 25.64 6.84
CA SER A 74 -14.24 24.59 5.96
C SER A 74 -13.57 23.49 6.80
N GLY A 75 -13.74 22.24 6.40
CA GLY A 75 -13.02 21.11 6.99
C GLY A 75 -11.53 21.15 6.59
N SER A 76 -10.68 20.78 7.52
CA SER A 76 -9.25 20.56 7.34
C SER A 76 -8.95 19.15 7.80
N CYS A 77 -8.29 18.39 6.93
CA CYS A 77 -8.02 16.98 7.09
C CYS A 77 -6.58 16.72 6.68
N THR A 78 -5.78 16.15 7.57
CA THR A 78 -4.46 15.63 7.18
C THR A 78 -4.67 14.23 6.63
N HIS A 79 -4.30 14.02 5.37
CA HIS A 79 -4.38 12.71 4.73
C HIS A 79 -3.04 12.39 4.06
N THR A 80 -2.36 11.37 4.59
CA THR A 80 -1.01 10.98 4.18
C THR A 80 -0.90 9.51 3.84
N LYS A 81 -1.88 8.66 4.19
CA LYS A 81 -1.89 7.24 3.86
C LYS A 81 -2.88 6.97 2.73
N TYR A 82 -2.51 7.42 1.55
CA TYR A 82 -3.34 7.26 0.37
C TYR A 82 -3.62 5.78 0.06
N ALA A 83 -4.86 5.46 -0.27
CA ALA A 83 -5.31 4.13 -0.69
C ALA A 83 -5.76 4.13 -2.17
N VAL A 84 -5.71 2.97 -2.81
CA VAL A 84 -6.22 2.82 -4.18
C VAL A 84 -7.73 3.06 -4.18
N GLY A 85 -8.20 3.90 -5.11
CA GLY A 85 -9.61 4.18 -5.35
C GLY A 85 -10.21 5.28 -4.46
N GLU A 86 -9.46 5.83 -3.51
CA GLU A 86 -9.93 6.98 -2.73
C GLU A 86 -9.87 8.28 -3.58
N PRO A 87 -10.61 9.33 -3.20
CA PRO A 87 -10.60 10.61 -3.91
C PRO A 87 -9.27 11.37 -3.78
N CYS A 88 -8.89 12.07 -4.85
CA CYS A 88 -7.71 12.92 -4.90
C CYS A 88 -7.99 14.20 -5.70
N LEU A 89 -7.29 15.29 -5.36
CA LEU A 89 -7.53 16.61 -5.97
C LEU A 89 -6.54 16.98 -7.06
N ASN A 90 -5.27 16.64 -6.83
CA ASN A 90 -4.17 17.05 -7.67
C ASN A 90 -3.75 15.88 -8.54
N GLU A 91 -4.09 15.95 -9.83
CA GLU A 91 -3.45 15.10 -10.82
C GLU A 91 -1.96 15.42 -10.86
N GLY A 92 -1.13 14.42 -11.13
CA GLY A 92 0.30 14.64 -11.19
C GLY A 92 1.14 13.38 -11.06
N GLU A 93 2.32 13.58 -10.47
CA GLU A 93 3.34 12.55 -10.35
C GLU A 93 2.88 11.39 -9.46
N PRO A 94 3.35 10.15 -9.75
CA PRO A 94 3.06 9.00 -8.92
C PRO A 94 3.45 9.23 -7.46
N GLN A 95 2.61 8.73 -6.55
CA GLN A 95 2.79 8.70 -5.11
C GLN A 95 2.84 7.26 -4.60
N CYS A 96 3.25 7.09 -3.35
CA CYS A 96 3.14 5.81 -2.67
C CYS A 96 1.82 5.71 -1.91
N SER A 97 1.23 4.51 -1.91
CA SER A 97 0.17 4.20 -0.98
C SER A 97 0.68 4.27 0.46
N GLY A 98 -0.22 4.49 1.41
CA GLY A 98 0.12 4.63 2.82
C GLY A 98 0.77 3.40 3.46
N ASP A 99 0.50 2.22 2.91
CA ASP A 99 1.15 0.96 3.31
C ASP A 99 2.47 0.69 2.56
N ARG A 100 2.83 1.57 1.63
CA ARG A 100 3.98 1.48 0.72
C ARG A 100 3.99 0.22 -0.16
N LYS A 101 2.87 -0.45 -0.33
CA LYS A 101 2.77 -1.66 -1.18
C LYS A 101 2.35 -1.35 -2.61
N SER A 102 1.99 -0.11 -2.90
CA SER A 102 1.55 0.31 -4.21
C SER A 102 2.13 1.67 -4.58
N MET A 103 2.43 1.84 -5.86
CA MET A 103 2.61 3.14 -6.48
C MET A 103 1.29 3.51 -7.15
N ILE A 104 0.79 4.69 -6.84
CA ILE A 104 -0.53 5.18 -7.24
C ILE A 104 -0.39 6.50 -7.96
N LYS A 105 -1.33 6.81 -8.86
CA LYS A 105 -1.38 8.09 -9.56
C LYS A 105 -2.79 8.64 -9.52
N CYS A 106 -2.93 9.92 -9.25
CA CYS A 106 -4.23 10.57 -9.24
C CYS A 106 -4.69 10.76 -10.69
N GLU A 107 -5.75 10.05 -11.08
CA GLU A 107 -6.35 10.12 -12.41
C GLU A 107 -7.87 10.13 -12.29
N ASN A 108 -8.54 11.07 -12.95
CA ASN A 108 -9.99 11.24 -12.87
C ASN A 108 -10.47 11.42 -11.42
N ALA A 109 -9.75 12.28 -10.68
CA ALA A 109 -9.99 12.59 -9.27
C ALA A 109 -9.93 11.40 -8.29
N HIS A 110 -9.33 10.27 -8.70
CA HIS A 110 -9.16 9.10 -7.85
C HIS A 110 -7.75 8.53 -7.95
N TRP A 111 -7.22 8.00 -6.85
CA TRP A 111 -5.95 7.29 -6.88
C TRP A 111 -6.09 5.97 -7.63
N LYS A 112 -5.48 5.88 -8.81
CA LYS A 112 -5.38 4.65 -9.59
C LYS A 112 -4.11 3.91 -9.23
N LEU A 113 -4.22 2.58 -9.18
CA LEU A 113 -3.07 1.71 -9.02
C LEU A 113 -2.21 1.78 -10.28
N LEU A 114 -0.98 2.29 -10.15
CA LEU A 114 0.00 2.29 -11.23
C LEU A 114 0.82 1.00 -11.20
N ASN A 115 1.34 0.61 -10.04
CA ASN A 115 2.07 -0.64 -9.84
C ASN A 115 1.91 -1.18 -8.41
N LYS A 116 1.99 -2.50 -8.26
CA LYS A 116 2.22 -3.15 -6.96
C LYS A 116 3.72 -3.20 -6.69
N CYS A 117 4.13 -2.76 -5.52
CA CYS A 117 5.53 -2.74 -5.10
C CYS A 117 5.78 -3.94 -4.18
N GLY A 118 6.10 -5.07 -4.80
CA GLY A 118 6.29 -6.35 -4.13
C GLY A 118 7.69 -6.55 -3.57
N GLY A 119 8.66 -5.72 -3.95
CA GLY A 119 10.03 -5.84 -3.46
C GLY A 119 10.19 -5.38 -2.01
N ALA A 120 11.34 -5.73 -1.43
CA ALA A 120 11.61 -5.52 -0.01
C ALA A 120 11.63 -4.03 0.40
N LEU A 121 11.90 -3.12 -0.53
CA LEU A 121 11.82 -1.67 -0.28
C LEU A 121 10.41 -1.10 -0.44
N GLY A 122 9.50 -1.83 -1.11
CA GLY A 122 8.17 -1.36 -1.46
C GLY A 122 8.20 -0.09 -2.31
N CYS A 123 7.20 0.78 -2.12
CA CYS A 123 7.17 2.09 -2.72
C CYS A 123 7.93 3.11 -1.86
N VAL A 124 8.84 3.86 -2.49
CA VAL A 124 9.61 4.93 -1.86
C VAL A 124 9.38 6.23 -2.62
N ALA A 125 8.83 7.23 -1.93
CA ALA A 125 8.68 8.59 -2.44
C ALA A 125 9.84 9.48 -1.97
N ASN A 126 10.43 10.25 -2.88
CA ASN A 126 11.41 11.29 -2.57
C ASN A 126 11.20 12.52 -3.46
N VAL A 127 12.11 13.50 -3.38
CA VAL A 127 12.03 14.76 -4.16
C VAL A 127 11.99 14.57 -5.68
N ASN A 128 12.46 13.41 -6.17
CA ASN A 128 12.45 13.04 -7.59
C ASN A 128 11.25 12.15 -7.97
N GLY A 129 10.23 12.05 -7.10
CA GLY A 129 9.01 11.27 -7.34
C GLY A 129 8.96 9.93 -6.58
N ALA A 130 7.86 9.19 -6.77
CA ALA A 130 7.72 7.84 -6.24
C ALA A 130 8.41 6.81 -7.14
N LYS A 131 9.16 5.91 -6.52
CA LYS A 131 9.73 4.72 -7.15
C LYS A 131 9.16 3.48 -6.49
N CYS A 132 8.78 2.53 -7.33
CA CYS A 132 8.25 1.25 -6.90
C CYS A 132 9.34 0.19 -6.99
N ASP A 133 9.74 -0.39 -5.86
CA ASP A 133 10.46 -1.64 -5.87
C ASP A 133 9.48 -2.73 -6.28
N LEU A 134 9.43 -3.00 -7.58
CA LEU A 134 8.59 -4.04 -8.15
C LEU A 134 8.97 -5.39 -7.51
N GLY A 135 10.27 -5.61 -7.29
CA GLY A 135 10.85 -6.85 -6.80
C GLY A 135 10.26 -8.10 -7.44
N ALA A 136 10.55 -9.23 -6.84
CA ALA A 136 9.83 -10.47 -7.08
C ALA A 136 9.31 -10.94 -5.72
N ALA A 137 8.00 -11.11 -5.60
CA ALA A 137 7.40 -11.61 -4.38
C ALA A 137 7.76 -13.10 -4.20
N SER A 138 7.91 -13.84 -5.30
CA SER A 138 8.14 -15.29 -5.30
C SER A 138 8.81 -15.79 -6.59
N ALA A 139 9.37 -16.99 -6.53
CA ALA A 139 9.79 -17.71 -7.73
C ALA A 139 8.58 -17.99 -8.62
N GLY A 140 8.73 -17.81 -9.94
CA GLY A 140 7.69 -17.92 -10.95
C GLY A 140 7.03 -16.61 -11.33
N ASP A 141 7.23 -15.55 -10.55
CA ASP A 141 6.71 -14.21 -10.87
C ASP A 141 7.23 -13.74 -12.23
N ALA A 142 6.39 -13.05 -13.00
CA ALA A 142 6.79 -12.52 -14.29
C ALA A 142 7.86 -11.44 -14.11
N CYS A 143 8.84 -11.44 -15.03
CA CYS A 143 9.78 -10.35 -15.19
C CYS A 143 9.91 -10.02 -16.68
N THR A 144 10.33 -8.79 -16.99
CA THR A 144 10.42 -8.32 -18.38
C THR A 144 11.78 -8.64 -18.99
N LYS A 145 11.92 -8.51 -20.31
CA LYS A 145 13.20 -8.73 -21.00
C LYS A 145 14.27 -7.73 -20.56
N GLU A 146 13.86 -6.50 -20.24
CA GLU A 146 14.74 -5.46 -19.70
C GLU A 146 15.28 -5.83 -18.30
N ASN A 147 14.60 -6.75 -17.63
CA ASN A 147 14.98 -7.25 -16.31
C ASN A 147 15.75 -8.57 -16.36
N GLU A 148 16.00 -9.15 -17.53
CA GLU A 148 16.69 -10.44 -17.66
C GLU A 148 18.07 -10.38 -16.97
N GLY A 149 18.35 -11.35 -16.11
CA GLY A 149 19.56 -11.39 -15.29
C GLY A 149 19.53 -10.50 -14.02
N ASN A 150 18.56 -9.60 -13.87
CA ASN A 150 18.42 -8.83 -12.64
C ASN A 150 17.95 -9.73 -11.49
N ALA A 151 18.48 -9.44 -10.30
CA ALA A 151 18.16 -10.17 -9.09
C ALA A 151 17.23 -9.37 -8.17
N SER A 152 16.46 -10.06 -7.33
CA SER A 152 15.61 -9.49 -6.28
C SER A 152 15.60 -10.38 -5.06
N CYS A 153 15.56 -9.79 -3.87
CA CYS A 153 15.22 -10.53 -2.66
C CYS A 153 13.71 -10.81 -2.62
N THR A 154 13.33 -11.96 -2.05
CA THR A 154 11.94 -12.16 -1.63
C THR A 154 11.58 -11.24 -0.46
N PRO A 155 10.29 -10.91 -0.25
CA PRO A 155 9.86 -10.02 0.83
C PRO A 155 10.24 -10.50 2.23
N ASP A 156 10.28 -11.82 2.43
CA ASP A 156 10.71 -12.46 3.68
C ASP A 156 12.24 -12.49 3.87
N LYS A 157 12.98 -12.00 2.88
CA LYS A 157 14.45 -11.96 2.83
C LYS A 157 15.11 -13.33 2.84
N LYS A 158 14.39 -14.42 2.58
CA LYS A 158 14.96 -15.78 2.65
C LYS A 158 15.52 -16.27 1.33
N ASN A 159 15.23 -15.61 0.21
CA ASN A 159 15.64 -16.07 -1.10
C ASN A 159 16.13 -14.91 -1.97
N LEU A 160 17.11 -15.22 -2.82
CA LEU A 160 17.52 -14.39 -3.93
C LEU A 160 16.94 -15.01 -5.21
N LEU A 161 16.17 -14.21 -5.93
CA LEU A 161 15.56 -14.58 -7.20
C LEU A 161 16.28 -13.87 -8.35
N VAL A 162 16.41 -14.51 -9.50
CA VAL A 162 16.99 -13.93 -10.73
C VAL A 162 16.00 -14.10 -11.87
N CYS A 163 15.78 -13.03 -12.64
CA CYS A 163 14.95 -13.09 -13.85
C CYS A 163 15.62 -13.93 -14.93
N LYS A 164 14.96 -15.01 -15.33
CA LYS A 164 15.39 -15.90 -16.42
C LYS A 164 14.21 -16.29 -17.29
N GLY A 165 14.32 -16.03 -18.59
CA GLY A 165 13.28 -16.37 -19.56
C GLY A 165 11.93 -15.72 -19.23
N GLY A 166 11.96 -14.47 -18.74
CA GLY A 166 10.75 -13.72 -18.37
C GLY A 166 10.05 -14.20 -17.09
N LYS A 167 10.70 -15.05 -16.29
CA LYS A 167 10.23 -15.43 -14.96
C LYS A 167 11.33 -15.33 -13.92
N MET A 168 10.95 -14.99 -12.69
CA MET A 168 11.85 -14.98 -11.55
C MET A 168 12.13 -16.41 -11.11
N THR A 169 13.41 -16.77 -11.04
CA THR A 169 13.86 -18.13 -10.69
C THR A 169 14.66 -18.08 -9.39
N LEU A 170 14.56 -19.13 -8.57
CA LEU A 170 15.32 -19.21 -7.33
C LEU A 170 16.81 -19.42 -7.64
N ALA A 171 17.63 -18.41 -7.36
CA ALA A 171 19.07 -18.48 -7.56
C ALA A 171 19.81 -18.94 -6.30
N GLN A 172 19.39 -18.45 -5.13
CA GLN A 172 20.01 -18.79 -3.84
C GLN A 172 19.00 -18.79 -2.69
N THR A 173 19.22 -19.67 -1.71
CA THR A 173 18.56 -19.65 -0.40
C THR A 173 19.42 -18.86 0.59
N CYS A 174 18.91 -17.76 1.12
CA CYS A 174 19.63 -16.87 2.04
C CYS A 174 19.25 -17.18 3.48
N LYS A 175 19.68 -18.33 4.01
CA LYS A 175 19.32 -18.80 5.37
C LYS A 175 20.28 -18.30 6.46
N GLY A 176 21.34 -17.58 6.08
CA GLY A 176 22.27 -16.95 7.01
C GLY A 176 21.64 -15.78 7.78
N MET A 177 22.37 -15.27 8.77
CA MET A 177 21.85 -14.32 9.77
C MET A 177 21.25 -13.03 9.18
N HIS A 178 21.78 -12.54 8.05
CA HIS A 178 21.28 -11.32 7.41
C HIS A 178 20.31 -11.57 6.24
N GLY A 179 20.07 -12.83 5.90
CA GLY A 179 19.25 -13.22 4.77
C GLY A 179 19.71 -12.57 3.46
N CYS A 180 18.74 -12.24 2.62
CA CYS A 180 18.88 -11.46 1.41
C CYS A 180 18.67 -9.97 1.72
N ARG A 181 19.61 -9.12 1.29
CA ARG A 181 19.52 -7.68 1.50
C ARG A 181 20.20 -6.91 0.37
N GLN A 182 19.81 -5.65 0.23
CA GLN A 182 20.49 -4.72 -0.66
C GLN A 182 21.63 -4.02 0.07
N MET A 183 22.83 -4.09 -0.51
CA MET A 183 24.06 -3.45 -0.07
C MET A 183 24.50 -2.45 -1.15
N GLY A 184 23.98 -1.23 -1.08
CA GLY A 184 24.17 -0.21 -2.11
C GLY A 184 23.49 -0.63 -3.43
N THR A 185 24.29 -0.80 -4.48
CA THR A 185 23.81 -1.26 -5.80
C THR A 185 23.86 -2.78 -5.97
N LYS A 186 24.33 -3.52 -4.96
CA LYS A 186 24.43 -4.99 -5.00
C LYS A 186 23.39 -5.63 -4.11
N LEU A 187 22.95 -6.82 -4.49
CA LEU A 187 22.21 -7.70 -3.60
C LEU A 187 23.18 -8.68 -2.96
N ASP A 188 23.08 -8.79 -1.64
CA ASP A 188 23.87 -9.67 -0.79
C ASP A 188 22.94 -10.77 -0.28
N CYS A 189 23.29 -12.03 -0.52
CA CYS A 189 22.57 -13.19 -0.03
C CYS A 189 23.51 -13.97 0.89
N MET A 190 23.25 -13.90 2.18
CA MET A 190 24.07 -14.62 3.15
C MET A 190 23.69 -16.09 3.17
N GLN A 191 24.44 -16.92 2.45
CA GLN A 191 24.23 -18.37 2.33
C GLN A 191 25.17 -19.18 3.23
N THR A 192 25.56 -18.66 4.39
CA THR A 192 26.44 -19.37 5.36
C THR A 192 25.73 -20.54 6.07
N ILE A 193 24.41 -20.63 5.95
CA ILE A 193 23.58 -21.78 6.32
C ILE A 193 22.84 -22.22 5.06
N ALA A 194 22.79 -23.53 4.79
CA ALA A 194 22.06 -24.10 3.67
C ALA A 194 21.67 -25.56 3.94
N ASP A 195 20.77 -26.10 3.13
CA ASP A 195 20.47 -27.53 3.11
C ASP A 195 21.08 -28.19 1.86
N LEU A 196 21.19 -29.53 1.87
CA LEU A 196 21.70 -30.28 0.72
C LEU A 196 20.82 -30.07 -0.51
N GLY A 197 21.45 -29.73 -1.63
CA GLY A 197 20.79 -29.46 -2.89
C GLY A 197 20.23 -28.06 -3.05
N ASP A 198 20.33 -27.19 -2.03
CA ASP A 198 19.94 -25.78 -2.14
C ASP A 198 20.66 -25.14 -3.33
N PRO A 199 19.97 -24.31 -4.13
CA PRO A 199 20.61 -23.58 -5.21
C PRO A 199 21.60 -22.55 -4.64
N CYS A 200 22.74 -22.41 -5.28
CA CYS A 200 23.82 -21.50 -4.86
C CYS A 200 24.45 -20.80 -6.08
N GLU A 201 23.61 -20.47 -7.07
CA GLU A 201 24.07 -19.90 -8.33
C GLU A 201 24.92 -18.63 -8.11
N GLY A 202 26.04 -18.52 -8.84
CA GLY A 202 26.96 -17.38 -8.72
C GLY A 202 27.84 -17.39 -7.46
N ASN A 203 27.79 -18.46 -6.64
CA ASN A 203 28.59 -18.63 -5.43
C ASN A 203 29.35 -19.97 -5.42
N ASP A 204 29.80 -20.45 -6.57
CA ASP A 204 30.59 -21.68 -6.68
C ASP A 204 31.84 -21.61 -5.78
N GLY A 205 32.11 -22.70 -5.05
CA GLY A 205 33.17 -22.76 -4.04
C GLY A 205 32.79 -22.12 -2.68
N GLY A 206 31.67 -21.40 -2.59
CA GLY A 206 31.15 -20.88 -1.33
C GLY A 206 30.77 -21.99 -0.36
N TYR A 207 31.06 -21.78 0.93
CA TYR A 207 30.78 -22.74 1.99
C TYR A 207 29.52 -22.35 2.78
N ALA A 208 28.81 -23.37 3.28
CA ALA A 208 27.70 -23.24 4.21
C ALA A 208 27.75 -24.32 5.28
N CYS A 209 27.16 -24.09 6.45
CA CYS A 209 26.83 -25.17 7.36
C CYS A 209 25.45 -25.75 7.02
N THR A 210 25.26 -27.05 7.27
CA THR A 210 23.92 -27.62 7.38
C THR A 210 23.14 -26.94 8.50
N THR A 211 21.81 -26.92 8.40
CA THR A 211 20.92 -26.32 9.42
C THR A 211 21.13 -26.94 10.81
N ASP A 212 21.43 -28.23 10.87
CA ASP A 212 21.76 -28.97 12.11
C ASP A 212 23.21 -28.78 12.60
N LYS A 213 24.03 -28.06 11.84
CA LYS A 213 25.45 -27.75 12.09
C LYS A 213 26.37 -28.97 12.19
N ARG A 214 25.99 -30.10 11.60
CA ARG A 214 26.75 -31.37 11.63
C ARG A 214 27.64 -31.61 10.40
N SER A 215 27.47 -30.82 9.35
CA SER A 215 28.30 -30.92 8.16
C SER A 215 28.56 -29.55 7.54
N ARG A 216 29.67 -29.44 6.81
CA ARG A 216 29.92 -28.32 5.90
C ARG A 216 29.49 -28.71 4.49
N LEU A 217 28.85 -27.77 3.81
CA LEU A 217 28.47 -27.83 2.42
C LEU A 217 29.37 -26.91 1.61
N VAL A 218 29.53 -27.22 0.32
CA VAL A 218 30.21 -26.38 -0.66
C VAL A 218 29.32 -26.26 -1.90
N CYS A 219 29.26 -25.07 -2.48
CA CYS A 219 28.57 -24.87 -3.74
C CYS A 219 29.38 -25.48 -4.89
N LYS A 220 28.81 -26.43 -5.62
CA LYS A 220 29.39 -27.00 -6.84
C LYS A 220 28.32 -27.19 -7.90
N GLY A 221 28.53 -26.58 -9.06
CA GLY A 221 27.58 -26.70 -10.18
C GLY A 221 26.24 -26.05 -9.85
N GLY A 222 26.27 -24.95 -9.11
CA GLY A 222 25.07 -24.20 -8.71
C GLY A 222 24.20 -24.88 -7.65
N LYS A 223 24.67 -25.97 -7.02
CA LYS A 223 23.98 -26.61 -5.88
C LYS A 223 24.91 -26.82 -4.69
N MET A 224 24.34 -26.70 -3.50
CA MET A 224 25.01 -27.04 -2.25
C MET A 224 25.17 -28.55 -2.14
N VAL A 225 26.40 -29.02 -2.15
CA VAL A 225 26.73 -30.44 -1.97
C VAL A 225 27.52 -30.63 -0.68
N LYS A 226 27.45 -31.83 -0.11
CA LYS A 226 28.21 -32.17 1.09
C LYS A 226 29.71 -32.07 0.79
N ASP A 227 30.42 -31.29 1.61
CA ASP A 227 31.88 -31.23 1.58
C ASP A 227 32.46 -32.27 2.55
N ARG A 228 32.12 -32.16 3.84
CA ARG A 228 32.52 -33.11 4.88
C ARG A 228 31.67 -32.99 6.14
N ASP A 229 31.68 -34.04 6.96
CA ASP A 229 31.13 -33.99 8.33
C ASP A 229 32.09 -33.28 9.27
N CYS A 230 31.54 -32.43 10.15
CA CYS A 230 32.30 -31.68 11.16
C CYS A 230 31.35 -30.95 12.10
N LYS A 231 31.89 -30.46 13.22
CA LYS A 231 31.17 -29.47 14.02
C LYS A 231 31.24 -28.13 13.29
N CYS A 232 30.19 -27.83 12.52
CA CYS A 232 30.13 -26.63 11.70
C CYS A 232 29.68 -25.42 12.53
N SER A 233 30.29 -24.26 12.28
CA SER A 233 29.90 -23.01 12.94
C SER A 233 30.05 -21.83 11.99
N VAL A 234 29.20 -20.82 12.18
CA VAL A 234 29.20 -19.59 11.39
C VAL A 234 29.55 -18.43 12.30
N MET A 235 30.55 -17.64 11.93
CA MET A 235 30.88 -16.36 12.56
C MET A 235 30.75 -15.26 11.51
N ILE A 236 29.66 -14.49 11.60
CA ILE A 236 29.26 -13.46 10.63
C ILE A 236 29.09 -14.08 9.23
N ASP A 237 30.14 -14.06 8.41
CA ASP A 237 30.21 -14.54 7.03
C ASP A 237 31.16 -15.74 6.87
N LYS A 238 31.90 -16.11 7.91
CA LYS A 238 32.88 -17.20 7.87
C LYS A 238 32.27 -18.52 8.33
N VAL A 239 32.46 -19.56 7.53
CA VAL A 239 32.08 -20.94 7.84
C VAL A 239 33.31 -21.70 8.32
N ASN A 240 33.27 -22.11 9.59
CA ASN A 240 34.28 -22.93 10.24
C ASN A 240 33.78 -24.36 10.40
N CYS A 241 34.68 -25.32 10.30
CA CYS A 241 34.36 -26.74 10.27
C CYS A 241 35.48 -27.50 10.96
N ASN A 242 35.26 -27.76 12.26
CA ASN A 242 36.22 -28.35 13.20
C ASN A 242 35.91 -29.83 13.46
#